data_AF-A0A1I1TB43-F1
#
_entry.id   AF-A0A1I1TB43-F1
#
_cell.length_a   1.000
_cell.length_b   1.000
_cell.length_c   1.000
_cell.angle_alpha   90.00
_cell.angle_beta   90.00
_cell.angle_gamma   90.00
#
_symmetry.space_group_name_H-M   'P 1'
#
loop_
_entity.id
_entity.type
_entity.pdbx_description
1 polymer ?
#
loop_
_entity_poly.entity_id
_entity_poly.type
_entity_poly.pdbx_seq_one_letter_code
_entity_poly.pdbx_strand_id
1 'polypeptide(L)'
;MNKYQIILDEERLNRLENPFFMRYANGEEIDFDSEGIGFMLSRRIQEVPGFLKNALEERGETAEYCGIIMGPMTDGDDLIWLDEGLVDVYVMDTRTIITYKEFYELSLQIAEKALEAMTVFQLKGKGKVDDKWEDDIRKYIPLLKEKLALYI
;
A
#
# COMPACT_ATOMS: atom_id res chain seq x y z
N MET A 1 -13.94 6.58 6.28
CA MET A 1 -12.65 7.30 6.32
C MET A 1 -11.64 6.32 6.88
N ASN A 2 -10.55 6.10 6.17
CA ASN A 2 -9.54 5.11 6.52
C ASN A 2 -8.99 5.35 7.94
N LYS A 3 -8.72 4.27 8.69
CA LYS A 3 -8.06 4.33 10.01
C LYS A 3 -6.63 4.88 9.90
N TYR A 4 -6.01 4.75 8.74
CA TYR A 4 -4.61 5.06 8.48
C TYR A 4 -4.45 6.28 7.57
N GLN A 5 -3.37 7.03 7.80
CA GLN A 5 -2.94 8.16 7.00
C GLN A 5 -1.49 7.96 6.57
N ILE A 6 -1.22 8.16 5.28
CA ILE A 6 0.14 8.19 4.73
C ILE A 6 0.61 9.63 4.60
N ILE A 7 1.79 9.91 5.15
CA ILE A 7 2.48 11.20 5.04
C ILE A 7 3.85 11.02 4.39
N LEU A 8 4.44 12.14 3.97
CA LEU A 8 5.77 12.17 3.37
C LEU A 8 6.84 12.47 4.43
N ASP A 9 7.95 11.76 4.32
CA ASP A 9 9.12 11.89 5.18
C ASP A 9 10.40 11.89 4.30
N GLU A 10 11.08 13.04 4.27
CA GLU A 10 12.30 13.21 3.48
C GLU A 10 13.50 12.44 4.06
N GLU A 11 13.57 12.28 5.38
CA GLU A 11 14.65 11.52 6.02
C GLU A 11 14.55 10.05 5.61
N ARG A 12 13.33 9.48 5.65
CA ARG A 12 13.08 8.12 5.16
C ARG A 12 13.41 7.97 3.69
N LEU A 13 13.04 8.95 2.85
CA LEU A 13 13.41 8.94 1.43
C LEU A 13 14.93 8.83 1.25
N ASN A 14 15.69 9.64 1.97
CA ASN A 14 17.15 9.67 1.84
C ASN A 14 17.83 8.40 2.37
N ARG A 15 17.26 7.77 3.41
CA ARG A 15 17.82 6.57 4.03
C ARG A 15 17.40 5.28 3.35
N LEU A 16 16.17 5.20 2.86
CA LEU A 16 15.51 3.96 2.45
C LEU A 16 14.99 4.00 1.00
N GLU A 17 15.19 5.11 0.28
CA GLU A 17 14.57 5.36 -1.04
C GLU A 17 13.04 5.28 -1.01
N ASN A 18 12.46 5.57 0.15
CA ASN A 18 11.04 5.43 0.43
C ASN A 18 10.54 6.63 1.22
N PRO A 19 9.68 7.49 0.63
CA PRO A 19 9.22 8.71 1.29
C PRO A 19 8.01 8.47 2.21
N PHE A 20 7.47 7.26 2.31
CA PHE A 20 6.20 7.03 2.97
C PHE A 20 6.37 6.71 4.46
N PHE A 21 5.55 7.37 5.28
CA PHE A 21 5.33 7.07 6.69
C PHE A 21 3.84 6.91 6.95
N MET A 22 3.46 5.94 7.78
CA MET A 22 2.06 5.71 8.16
C MET A 22 1.85 6.09 9.62
N ARG A 23 0.71 6.71 9.90
CA ARG A 23 0.19 6.93 11.24
C ARG A 23 -1.31 6.68 11.27
N TYR A 24 -1.91 6.60 12.44
CA TYR A 24 -3.36 6.60 12.54
C TYR A 24 -3.93 7.97 12.11
N ALA A 25 -5.17 7.97 11.62
CA ALA A 25 -5.83 9.18 11.15
C ALA A 25 -6.06 10.23 12.26
N ASN A 26 -6.03 9.81 13.53
CA ASN A 26 -6.07 10.71 14.70
C ASN A 26 -4.71 11.39 14.99
N GLY A 27 -3.65 11.02 14.26
CA GLY A 27 -2.30 11.56 14.41
C GLY A 27 -1.35 10.72 15.28
N GLU A 28 -1.84 9.67 15.94
CA GLU A 28 -1.03 8.78 16.76
C GLU A 28 -0.13 7.87 15.92
N GLU A 29 1.05 7.53 16.45
CA GLU A 29 1.97 6.60 15.80
C GLU A 29 1.42 5.17 15.82
N ILE A 30 1.75 4.40 14.80
CA ILE A 30 1.41 2.98 14.71
C ILE A 30 2.52 2.18 15.38
N ASP A 31 2.14 1.27 16.27
CA ASP A 31 3.04 0.27 16.81
C ASP A 31 3.18 -0.90 15.81
N PHE A 32 4.21 -0.83 14.96
CA PHE A 32 4.49 -1.87 13.96
C PHE A 32 5.00 -3.19 14.54
N ASP A 33 5.33 -3.26 15.84
CA ASP A 33 5.57 -4.55 16.50
C ASP A 33 4.24 -5.30 16.70
N SER A 34 3.12 -4.56 16.76
CA SER A 34 1.77 -5.08 16.96
C SER A 34 0.87 -5.08 15.71
N GLU A 35 1.22 -4.31 14.67
CA GLU A 35 0.47 -4.25 13.40
C GLU A 35 1.34 -4.55 12.15
N GLY A 36 0.90 -5.50 11.32
CA GLY A 36 1.57 -5.89 10.07
C GLY A 36 1.40 -4.87 8.93
N ILE A 37 0.54 -3.86 9.11
CA ILE A 37 0.17 -2.85 8.10
C ILE A 37 1.38 -2.10 7.51
N GLY A 38 2.51 -2.06 8.23
CA GLY A 38 3.76 -1.45 7.75
C GLY A 38 4.27 -2.02 6.43
N PHE A 39 3.92 -3.27 6.09
CA PHE A 39 4.31 -3.87 4.81
C PHE A 39 3.76 -3.11 3.59
N MET A 40 2.58 -2.48 3.71
CA MET A 40 1.99 -1.64 2.66
C MET A 40 2.93 -0.50 2.22
N LEU A 41 3.78 -0.02 3.12
CA LEU A 41 4.73 1.05 2.87
C LEU A 41 6.17 0.57 2.77
N SER A 42 6.44 -0.72 2.66
CA SER A 42 7.82 -1.23 2.67
C SER A 42 8.57 -1.04 1.35
N ARG A 43 7.85 -0.67 0.27
CA ARG A 43 8.39 -0.55 -1.08
C ARG A 43 9.15 0.77 -1.30
N ARG A 44 10.20 0.71 -2.12
CA ARG A 44 10.91 1.91 -2.60
C ARG A 44 10.01 2.70 -3.53
N ILE A 45 10.29 3.98 -3.68
CA ILE A 45 9.49 4.87 -4.55
C ILE A 45 9.43 4.36 -6.00
N GLN A 46 10.51 3.75 -6.50
CA GLN A 46 10.59 3.16 -7.84
C GLN A 46 9.66 1.97 -8.04
N GLU A 47 9.31 1.27 -6.96
CA GLU A 47 8.54 0.02 -6.99
C GLU A 47 7.02 0.26 -6.88
N VAL A 48 6.61 1.50 -6.56
CA VAL A 48 5.21 1.88 -6.40
C VAL A 48 4.31 1.47 -7.58
N PRO A 49 4.69 1.68 -8.86
CA PRO A 49 3.85 1.24 -9.97
C PRO A 49 3.60 -0.28 -9.98
N GLY A 50 4.61 -1.08 -9.63
CA GLY A 50 4.49 -2.53 -9.54
C GLY A 50 3.51 -2.94 -8.44
N PHE A 51 3.63 -2.32 -7.26
CA PHE A 51 2.70 -2.52 -6.14
C PHE A 51 1.25 -2.16 -6.53
N LEU A 52 1.02 -0.99 -7.10
CA LEU A 52 -0.33 -0.55 -7.50
C LEU A 52 -0.94 -1.44 -8.57
N LYS A 53 -0.12 -1.93 -9.51
CA LYS A 53 -0.54 -2.90 -10.50
C LYS A 53 -1.00 -4.21 -9.85
N ASN A 54 -0.22 -4.75 -8.89
CA ASN A 54 -0.58 -5.97 -8.18
C ASN A 54 -1.89 -5.80 -7.40
N ALA A 55 -2.04 -4.66 -6.70
CA ALA A 55 -3.28 -4.31 -6.00
C ALA A 55 -4.49 -4.28 -6.93
N LEU A 56 -4.36 -3.73 -8.14
CA LEU A 56 -5.44 -3.68 -9.13
C LEU A 56 -5.76 -5.03 -9.78
N GLU A 57 -4.74 -5.88 -9.95
CA GLU A 57 -4.88 -7.24 -10.47
C GLU A 57 -5.38 -8.24 -9.43
N GLU A 58 -5.64 -7.79 -8.19
CA GLU A 58 -6.05 -8.63 -7.05
C GLU A 58 -5.07 -9.78 -6.80
N ARG A 59 -3.81 -9.56 -7.16
CA ARG A 59 -2.71 -10.48 -6.90
C ARG A 59 -2.11 -10.07 -5.58
N GLY A 60 -2.47 -10.80 -4.53
CA GLY A 60 -1.75 -10.73 -3.27
C GLY A 60 -0.23 -10.80 -3.50
N GLU A 61 0.53 -10.25 -2.58
CA GLU A 61 1.99 -10.16 -2.71
C GLU A 61 2.61 -10.83 -1.50
N THR A 62 3.30 -11.95 -1.67
CA THR A 62 3.86 -12.74 -0.57
C THR A 62 5.37 -12.89 -0.72
N ALA A 63 6.06 -12.79 0.41
CA ALA A 63 7.45 -13.16 0.63
C ALA A 63 7.53 -14.02 1.90
N GLU A 64 8.71 -14.60 2.17
CA GLU A 64 8.90 -15.61 3.21
C GLU A 64 8.36 -15.22 4.60
N TYR A 65 8.46 -13.93 4.96
CA TYR A 65 8.03 -13.42 6.27
C TYR A 65 7.14 -12.18 6.17
N CYS A 66 6.56 -11.88 5.03
CA CYS A 66 5.67 -10.72 4.91
C CYS A 66 4.82 -10.80 3.66
N GLY A 67 3.65 -10.18 3.70
CA GLY A 67 2.79 -10.21 2.54
C GLY A 67 1.45 -9.52 2.70
N ILE A 68 0.70 -9.57 1.60
CA ILE A 68 -0.66 -9.11 1.44
C ILE A 68 -1.43 -10.28 0.85
N ILE A 69 -2.41 -10.78 1.57
CA ILE A 69 -3.30 -11.86 1.14
C ILE A 69 -4.69 -11.25 0.99
N MET A 70 -5.29 -11.41 -0.18
CA MET A 70 -6.68 -11.00 -0.43
C MET A 70 -7.58 -12.23 -0.28
N GLY A 71 -8.70 -12.07 0.44
CA GLY A 71 -9.69 -13.13 0.60
C GLY A 71 -10.53 -13.38 -0.67
N PRO A 72 -11.34 -14.44 -0.71
CA PRO A 72 -11.34 -15.53 0.24
C PRO A 72 -10.07 -16.38 0.13
N MET A 73 -9.50 -16.78 1.26
CA MET A 73 -8.45 -17.79 1.32
C MET A 73 -8.95 -18.98 2.12
N THR A 74 -8.90 -20.17 1.53
CA THR A 74 -9.28 -21.42 2.17
C THR A 74 -8.09 -22.35 2.32
N ASP A 75 -8.10 -23.19 3.36
CA ASP A 75 -7.21 -24.34 3.50
C ASP A 75 -8.06 -25.61 3.51
N GLY A 76 -7.79 -26.48 2.53
CA GLY A 76 -8.68 -27.58 2.20
C GLY A 76 -10.07 -27.11 1.74
N ASP A 77 -11.05 -28.01 1.86
CA ASP A 77 -12.39 -27.80 1.31
C ASP A 77 -13.31 -26.96 2.22
N ASP A 78 -12.99 -26.80 3.52
CA ASP A 78 -13.97 -26.30 4.52
C ASP A 78 -13.47 -25.22 5.49
N LEU A 79 -12.16 -24.86 5.53
CA LEU A 79 -11.65 -23.85 6.48
C LEU A 79 -11.34 -22.54 5.76
N ILE A 80 -12.15 -21.50 6.01
CA ILE A 80 -11.86 -20.12 5.57
C ILE A 80 -10.83 -19.51 6.52
N TRP A 81 -9.64 -19.22 6.01
CA TRP A 81 -8.56 -18.53 6.73
C TRP A 81 -8.68 -17.01 6.64
N LEU A 82 -9.27 -16.51 5.55
CA LEU A 82 -9.55 -15.10 5.34
C LEU A 82 -10.84 -14.97 4.56
N ASP A 83 -11.82 -14.26 5.12
CA ASP A 83 -13.13 -14.07 4.47
C ASP A 83 -13.02 -13.21 3.20
N GLU A 84 -13.95 -13.42 2.26
CA GLU A 84 -14.11 -12.54 1.11
C GLU A 84 -14.36 -11.09 1.57
N GLY A 85 -13.70 -10.13 0.91
CA GLY A 85 -13.79 -8.72 1.26
C GLY A 85 -12.77 -8.27 2.32
N LEU A 86 -11.95 -9.18 2.83
CA LEU A 86 -10.86 -8.89 3.76
C LEU A 86 -9.49 -9.04 3.09
N VAL A 87 -8.54 -8.24 3.55
CA VAL A 87 -7.11 -8.31 3.21
C VAL A 87 -6.33 -8.51 4.50
N ASP A 88 -5.46 -9.50 4.52
CA ASP A 88 -4.50 -9.70 5.59
C ASP A 88 -3.13 -9.17 5.17
N VAL A 89 -2.62 -8.20 5.92
CA VAL A 89 -1.28 -7.64 5.76
C VAL A 89 -0.43 -8.12 6.92
N TYR A 90 0.63 -8.87 6.63
CA TYR A 90 1.45 -9.50 7.66
C TYR A 90 2.94 -9.21 7.51
N VAL A 91 3.63 -9.15 8.66
CA VAL A 91 5.09 -9.14 8.79
C VAL A 91 5.44 -10.05 9.96
N MET A 92 6.17 -11.13 9.69
CA MET A 92 6.45 -12.21 10.62
C MET A 92 5.16 -12.72 11.27
N ASP A 93 5.06 -12.67 12.60
CA ASP A 93 3.89 -13.10 13.36
C ASP A 93 2.83 -11.98 13.53
N THR A 94 3.15 -10.77 13.09
CA THR A 94 2.31 -9.59 13.25
C THR A 94 1.39 -9.42 12.04
N ARG A 95 0.08 -9.30 12.28
CA ARG A 95 -0.95 -9.27 11.23
C ARG A 95 -1.88 -8.09 11.43
N THR A 96 -2.32 -7.49 10.33
CA THR A 96 -3.39 -6.49 10.30
C THR A 96 -4.40 -6.91 9.25
N ILE A 97 -5.62 -7.23 9.70
CA ILE A 97 -6.75 -7.48 8.81
C ILE A 97 -7.46 -6.15 8.54
N ILE A 98 -7.61 -5.82 7.26
CA ILE A 98 -8.33 -4.65 6.78
C ILE A 98 -9.39 -5.06 5.75
N THR A 99 -10.37 -4.21 5.52
CA THR A 99 -11.35 -4.42 4.45
C THR A 99 -10.76 -4.10 3.07
N TYR A 100 -11.39 -4.60 2.00
CA TYR A 100 -11.10 -4.19 0.63
C TYR A 100 -11.18 -2.68 0.45
N LYS A 101 -12.19 -2.05 1.05
CA LYS A 101 -12.33 -0.60 1.06
C LYS A 101 -11.09 0.09 1.62
N GLU A 102 -10.65 -0.33 2.80
CA GLU A 102 -9.46 0.25 3.44
C GLU A 102 -8.18 -0.02 2.63
N PHE A 103 -8.05 -1.21 2.04
CA PHE A 103 -6.92 -1.55 1.19
C PHE A 103 -6.83 -0.67 -0.07
N TYR A 104 -7.95 -0.46 -0.76
CA TYR A 104 -8.00 0.39 -1.96
C TYR A 104 -7.86 1.88 -1.61
N GLU A 105 -8.41 2.33 -0.47
CA GLU A 105 -8.16 3.68 0.05
C GLU A 105 -6.67 3.91 0.36
N LEU A 106 -6.00 2.95 0.99
CA LEU A 106 -4.56 3.00 1.26
C LEU A 106 -3.73 3.00 -0.03
N SER A 107 -4.08 2.13 -0.99
CA SER A 107 -3.41 2.06 -2.29
C SER A 107 -3.55 3.38 -3.06
N LEU A 108 -4.73 4.02 -3.00
CA LEU A 108 -4.95 5.33 -3.58
C LEU A 108 -4.12 6.41 -2.88
N GLN A 109 -4.05 6.41 -1.55
CA GLN A 109 -3.18 7.32 -0.80
C GLN A 109 -1.71 7.15 -1.21
N ILE A 110 -1.23 5.92 -1.38
CA ILE A 110 0.14 5.64 -1.86
C ILE A 110 0.35 6.27 -3.25
N ALA A 111 -0.57 6.06 -4.18
CA ALA A 111 -0.48 6.61 -5.53
C ALA A 111 -0.43 8.15 -5.54
N GLU A 112 -1.32 8.80 -4.79
CA GLU A 112 -1.38 10.25 -4.69
C GLU A 112 -0.12 10.82 -3.99
N LYS A 113 0.31 10.20 -2.88
CA LYS A 113 1.53 10.58 -2.17
C LYS A 113 2.79 10.33 -2.97
N ALA A 114 2.83 9.34 -3.84
CA ALA A 114 3.95 9.10 -4.74
C ALA A 114 4.12 10.27 -5.73
N LEU A 115 3.04 10.74 -6.35
CA LEU A 115 3.08 11.91 -7.25
C LEU A 115 3.44 13.20 -6.49
N GLU A 116 2.94 13.35 -5.26
CA GLU A 116 3.32 14.46 -4.39
C GLU A 116 4.82 14.42 -4.06
N ALA A 117 5.34 13.26 -3.65
CA ALA A 117 6.76 13.05 -3.34
C ALA A 117 7.65 13.31 -4.55
N MET A 118 7.25 12.86 -5.74
CA MET A 118 7.94 13.14 -7.00
C MET A 118 8.12 14.64 -7.22
N THR A 119 7.08 15.42 -6.94
CA THR A 119 7.09 16.87 -7.12
C THR A 119 7.87 17.57 -6.02
N VAL A 120 7.53 17.31 -4.76
CA VAL A 120 8.10 17.96 -3.57
C VAL A 120 9.60 17.69 -3.44
N PHE A 121 10.02 16.44 -3.65
CA PHE A 121 11.42 16.05 -3.53
C PHE A 121 12.19 16.06 -4.86
N GLN A 122 11.56 16.53 -5.95
CA GLN A 122 12.15 16.67 -7.28
C GLN A 122 12.76 15.35 -7.81
N LEU A 123 12.07 14.23 -7.62
CA LEU A 123 12.62 12.89 -7.85
C LEU A 123 13.00 12.63 -9.31
N LYS A 124 12.24 13.20 -10.27
CA LYS A 124 12.59 13.14 -11.71
C LYS A 124 13.89 13.86 -12.00
N GLY A 125 14.06 15.07 -11.46
CA GLY A 125 15.32 15.83 -11.61
C GLY A 125 16.52 15.14 -10.97
N LYS A 126 16.29 14.31 -9.94
CA LYS A 126 17.31 13.47 -9.29
C LYS A 126 17.54 12.12 -9.99
N GLY A 127 16.84 11.82 -11.09
CA GLY A 127 16.93 10.55 -11.80
C GLY A 127 16.43 9.34 -10.99
N LYS A 128 15.62 9.57 -9.96
CA LYS A 128 15.07 8.50 -9.10
C LYS A 128 13.81 7.87 -9.71
N VAL A 129 13.06 8.62 -10.51
CA VAL A 129 11.88 8.14 -11.25
C VAL A 129 11.87 8.83 -12.63
N ASP A 130 11.10 8.31 -13.57
CA ASP A 130 11.02 8.82 -14.96
C ASP A 130 9.57 9.13 -15.39
N ASP A 131 9.41 9.56 -16.65
CA ASP A 131 8.09 9.87 -17.22
C ASP A 131 7.16 8.64 -17.24
N LYS A 132 7.72 7.45 -17.52
CA LYS A 132 6.95 6.21 -17.54
C LYS A 132 6.38 5.89 -16.15
N TRP A 133 7.19 6.06 -15.10
CA TRP A 133 6.77 5.87 -13.71
C TRP A 133 5.61 6.81 -13.35
N GLU A 134 5.70 8.09 -13.77
CA GLU A 134 4.63 9.06 -13.56
C GLU A 134 3.34 8.67 -14.29
N ASP A 135 3.45 8.32 -15.57
CA ASP A 135 2.33 7.92 -16.41
C ASP A 135 1.62 6.67 -15.88
N ASP A 136 2.38 5.68 -15.42
CA ASP A 136 1.84 4.44 -14.84
C ASP A 136 1.03 4.75 -13.57
N ILE A 137 1.54 5.59 -12.66
CA ILE A 137 0.80 5.96 -11.44
C ILE A 137 -0.46 6.77 -11.78
N ARG A 138 -0.36 7.74 -12.67
CA ARG A 138 -1.51 8.55 -13.10
C ARG A 138 -2.60 7.69 -13.73
N LYS A 139 -2.23 6.64 -14.47
CA LYS A 139 -3.16 5.66 -15.04
C LYS A 139 -3.83 4.79 -13.97
N TYR A 140 -3.15 4.45 -12.89
CA TYR A 140 -3.71 3.60 -11.84
C TYR A 140 -4.69 4.32 -10.90
N ILE A 141 -4.50 5.61 -10.65
CA ILE A 141 -5.41 6.41 -9.80
C ILE A 141 -6.91 6.27 -10.17
N PRO A 142 -7.35 6.46 -11.44
CA PRO A 142 -8.76 6.29 -11.79
C PRO A 142 -9.23 4.85 -11.59
N LEU A 143 -8.40 3.85 -11.89
CA LEU A 143 -8.75 2.43 -11.70
C LEU A 143 -8.93 2.08 -10.21
N LEU A 144 -8.10 2.65 -9.33
CA LEU A 144 -8.25 2.49 -7.88
C LEU A 144 -9.54 3.14 -7.38
N LYS A 145 -9.92 4.29 -7.93
CA LYS A 145 -11.20 4.95 -7.62
C LYS A 145 -12.39 4.11 -8.08
N GLU A 146 -12.31 3.48 -9.24
CA GLU A 146 -13.33 2.54 -9.72
C GLU A 146 -13.45 1.32 -8.81
N LYS A 147 -12.32 0.71 -8.40
CA LYS A 147 -12.33 -0.39 -7.42
C LYS A 147 -12.96 0.04 -6.11
N LEU A 148 -12.58 1.21 -5.58
CA LEU A 148 -13.13 1.73 -4.32
C LEU A 148 -14.65 1.96 -4.41
N ALA A 149 -15.17 2.37 -5.57
CA ALA A 149 -16.59 2.59 -5.78
C ALA A 149 -17.45 1.33 -5.65
N LEU A 150 -16.85 0.14 -5.80
CA LEU A 150 -17.54 -1.15 -5.60
C LEU A 150 -17.82 -1.47 -4.12
N TYR A 151 -17.15 -0.77 -3.20
CA TYR A 151 -17.19 -1.04 -1.75
C TYR A 151 -17.75 0.17 -0.95
N ILE A 152 -18.59 0.99 -1.59
CA ILE A 152 -19.24 2.17 -1.00
C ILE A 152 -20.43 1.78 -0.13
#